data_AF-A0A1S9AUN2-F1
#
_entry.id   AF-A0A1S9AUN2-F1
#
_cell.length_a   1.000
_cell.length_b   1.000
_cell.length_c   1.000
_cell.angle_alpha   90.00
_cell.angle_beta   90.00
_cell.angle_gamma   90.00
#
_symmetry.space_group_name_H-M   'P 1'
#
loop_
_entity.id
_entity.type
_entity.pdbx_description
1 polymer ?
#
loop_
_entity_poly.entity_id
_entity_poly.type
_entity_poly.pdbx_seq_one_letter_code
_entity_poly.pdbx_strand_id
1 'polypeptide(L)'
;MPQKKLQIFISSTYLDLHEERQAAVAAILKAGHIPAGMELFTAGDESQWDTITRWIDESDIYMLILGGRYGSTHPDTEQGYTEMEYDYAVSTGKPYFAVVIQDKTLDEWVKTRGKDVLELKNPTKLEAFRKKVLSRISSFFSDSKDIKLAIHETIPVLQQRHNLSGWISGAEFTDTKPLVDELSKLGEENRALRKEALQLKSELEKSKAKLGEEDFSELNNLLERVGELSRA
;
A
#
# COMPACT_ATOMS: atom_id res chain seq x y z
N MET A 1 -14.67 -9.88 3.85
CA MET A 1 -13.24 -9.54 3.69
C MET A 1 -12.78 -8.85 4.97
N PRO A 2 -11.54 -9.09 5.44
CA PRO A 2 -11.01 -8.47 6.65
C PRO A 2 -11.05 -6.93 6.54
N GLN A 3 -11.31 -6.25 7.65
CA GLN A 3 -11.36 -4.79 7.67
C GLN A 3 -9.92 -4.25 7.68
N LYS A 4 -9.46 -3.80 6.51
CA LYS A 4 -8.11 -3.24 6.36
C LYS A 4 -8.01 -1.88 7.05
N LYS A 5 -6.94 -1.69 7.83
CA LYS A 5 -6.54 -0.39 8.38
C LYS A 5 -5.41 0.16 7.53
N LEU A 6 -5.60 1.32 6.91
CA LEU A 6 -4.55 1.96 6.12
C LEU A 6 -3.55 2.67 7.05
N GLN A 7 -2.27 2.63 6.71
CA GLN A 7 -1.27 3.50 7.31
C GLN A 7 -1.10 4.78 6.49
N ILE A 8 -1.12 5.93 7.16
CA ILE A 8 -1.05 7.24 6.51
C ILE A 8 0.12 8.04 7.07
N PHE A 9 1.10 8.34 6.23
CA PHE A 9 2.24 9.18 6.58
C PHE A 9 1.85 10.66 6.56
N ILE A 10 2.07 11.37 7.68
CA ILE A 10 1.75 12.80 7.83
C ILE A 10 3.03 13.62 7.69
N SER A 11 3.18 14.28 6.55
CA SER A 11 4.24 15.24 6.27
C SER A 11 3.78 16.66 6.55
N SER A 12 4.55 17.40 7.33
CA SER A 12 4.39 18.85 7.56
C SER A 12 5.58 19.39 8.34
N THR A 13 5.74 20.71 8.36
CA THR A 13 6.56 21.38 9.37
C THR A 13 5.98 21.15 10.77
N TYR A 14 6.81 21.21 11.82
CA TYR A 14 6.37 20.85 13.18
C TYR A 14 6.02 22.06 14.04
N LEU A 15 6.89 23.07 14.10
CA LEU A 15 6.78 24.16 15.08
C LEU A 15 5.52 25.04 14.89
N ASP A 16 5.10 25.27 13.66
CA ASP A 16 3.96 26.12 13.31
C ASP A 16 2.64 25.36 13.14
N LEU A 17 2.70 24.03 12.94
CA LEU A 17 1.53 23.19 12.61
C LEU A 17 1.26 22.10 13.65
N HIS A 18 1.68 22.31 14.91
CA HIS A 18 1.51 21.29 15.94
C HIS A 18 0.04 20.92 16.16
N GLU A 19 -0.85 21.92 16.25
CA GLU A 19 -2.30 21.70 16.47
C GLU A 19 -2.94 20.98 15.27
N GLU A 20 -2.56 21.41 14.07
CA GLU A 20 -3.02 20.88 12.78
C GLU A 20 -2.61 19.42 12.60
N ARG A 21 -1.38 19.09 12.98
CA ARG A 21 -0.87 17.72 12.94
C ARG A 21 -1.57 16.82 13.95
N GLN A 22 -1.80 17.30 15.17
CA GLN A 22 -2.58 16.56 16.18
C GLN A 22 -4.03 16.34 15.71
N ALA A 23 -4.62 17.33 15.05
CA ALA A 23 -5.93 17.20 14.42
C ALA A 23 -5.95 16.10 13.35
N ALA A 24 -4.90 16.02 12.52
CA ALA A 24 -4.75 14.98 11.51
C ALA A 24 -4.62 13.58 12.13
N VAL A 25 -3.73 13.41 13.11
CA VAL A 25 -3.57 12.17 13.88
C VAL A 25 -4.91 11.70 14.46
N ALA A 26 -5.64 12.61 15.12
CA ALA A 26 -6.93 12.29 15.72
C ALA A 26 -7.99 11.90 14.69
N ALA A 27 -8.04 12.55 13.52
CA ALA A 27 -8.97 12.19 12.45
C ALA A 27 -8.65 10.83 11.83
N ILE A 28 -7.37 10.54 11.58
CA ILE A 28 -6.92 9.25 11.03
C ILE A 28 -7.32 8.10 11.97
N LEU A 29 -7.06 8.26 13.27
CA LEU A 29 -7.46 7.27 14.28
C LEU A 29 -8.98 7.11 14.35
N LYS A 30 -9.75 8.21 14.33
CA LYS A 30 -11.22 8.17 14.32
C LYS A 30 -11.80 7.54 13.05
N ALA A 31 -11.10 7.65 11.92
CA ALA A 31 -11.43 6.95 10.68
C ALA A 31 -11.08 5.45 10.74
N GLY A 32 -10.46 4.97 11.82
CA GLY A 32 -10.09 3.57 12.03
C GLY A 32 -8.75 3.17 11.40
N HIS A 33 -7.96 4.16 10.97
CA HIS A 33 -6.68 4.00 10.29
C HIS A 33 -5.49 4.31 11.22
N ILE A 34 -4.27 4.11 10.73
CA ILE A 34 -3.03 4.20 11.50
C ILE A 34 -2.25 5.44 11.04
N PRO A 35 -2.05 6.45 11.89
CA PRO A 35 -1.18 7.58 11.55
C PRO A 35 0.29 7.16 11.68
N ALA A 36 1.12 7.59 10.74
CA ALA A 36 2.57 7.48 10.75
C ALA A 36 3.18 8.88 10.63
N GLY A 37 4.26 9.13 11.38
CA GLY A 37 4.89 10.44 11.43
C GLY A 37 6.22 10.38 12.16
N MET A 38 7.00 11.45 12.04
CA MET A 38 8.36 11.52 12.57
C MET A 38 8.43 11.57 14.10
N GLU A 39 7.30 11.76 14.78
CA GLU A 39 7.22 11.74 16.25
C GLU A 39 7.52 10.35 16.85
N LEU A 40 7.42 9.32 16.02
CA LEU A 40 7.68 7.93 16.37
C LEU A 40 9.13 7.49 16.09
N PHE A 41 9.99 8.40 15.62
CA PHE A 41 11.37 8.06 15.28
C PHE A 41 12.17 7.75 16.54
N THR A 42 12.63 6.50 16.65
CA THR A 42 13.54 6.06 17.70
C THR A 42 14.96 6.55 17.41
N ALA A 43 15.72 6.89 18.45
CA ALA A 43 17.15 7.15 18.29
C ALA A 43 17.83 5.88 17.74
N GLY A 44 18.60 6.03 16.66
CA GLY A 44 19.29 4.95 15.96
C GLY A 44 20.50 5.46 15.19
N ASP A 45 21.18 4.55 14.50
CA ASP A 45 22.35 4.77 13.66
C ASP A 45 22.01 5.09 12.19
N GLU A 46 20.74 4.94 11.80
CA GLU A 46 20.24 5.29 10.46
C GLU A 46 20.16 6.81 10.25
N SER A 47 20.33 7.26 8.99
CA SER A 47 20.12 8.66 8.65
C SER A 47 18.64 9.03 8.79
N GLN A 48 18.38 10.31 9.10
CA GLN A 48 17.01 10.83 9.18
C GLN A 48 16.26 10.61 7.86
N TRP A 49 16.95 10.75 6.73
CA TRP A 49 16.36 10.58 5.40
C TRP A 49 15.98 9.13 5.11
N ASP A 50 16.86 8.16 5.41
CA ASP A 50 16.56 6.73 5.20
C ASP A 50 15.37 6.27 6.05
N THR A 51 15.29 6.80 7.28
CA THR A 51 14.14 6.55 8.16
C THR A 51 12.86 7.10 7.53
N ILE A 52 12.86 8.36 7.08
CA ILE A 52 11.70 8.98 6.42
C ILE A 52 11.24 8.16 5.22
N THR A 53 12.16 7.78 4.32
CA THR A 53 11.79 7.04 3.10
C THR A 53 11.18 5.69 3.41
N ARG A 54 11.73 4.95 4.39
CA ARG A 54 11.15 3.67 4.85
C ARG A 54 9.71 3.85 5.33
N TRP A 55 9.45 4.86 6.16
CA TRP A 55 8.10 5.11 6.68
C TRP A 55 7.10 5.53 5.59
N ILE A 56 7.55 6.27 4.57
CA ILE A 56 6.72 6.58 3.40
C ILE A 56 6.41 5.29 2.63
N ASP A 57 7.41 4.42 2.42
CA ASP A 57 7.24 3.17 1.68
C ASP A 57 6.29 2.20 2.37
N GLU A 58 6.38 2.07 3.69
CA GLU A 58 5.50 1.23 4.51
C GLU A 58 4.07 1.78 4.63
N SER A 59 3.86 3.07 4.36
CA SER A 59 2.54 3.70 4.43
C SER A 59 1.72 3.44 3.17
N ASP A 60 0.40 3.31 3.30
CA ASP A 60 -0.51 3.16 2.16
C ASP A 60 -0.80 4.50 1.46
N ILE A 61 -0.85 5.59 2.23
CA ILE A 61 -1.17 6.94 1.76
C ILE A 61 -0.16 7.95 2.31
N TYR A 62 0.23 8.93 1.50
CA TYR A 62 0.98 10.11 1.93
C TYR A 62 0.06 11.33 2.05
N MET A 63 0.12 12.02 3.19
CA MET A 63 -0.63 13.25 3.45
C MET A 63 0.36 14.40 3.69
N LEU A 64 0.19 15.51 2.96
CA LEU A 64 0.92 16.75 3.20
C LEU A 64 0.01 17.79 3.87
N ILE A 65 0.47 18.40 4.97
CA ILE A 65 -0.09 19.64 5.51
C ILE A 65 0.93 20.75 5.24
N LEU A 66 0.57 21.70 4.36
CA LEU A 66 1.46 22.78 3.96
C LEU A 66 1.05 24.11 4.63
N GLY A 67 1.89 24.58 5.55
CA GLY A 67 1.73 25.83 6.30
C GLY A 67 2.47 27.01 5.68
N GLY A 68 2.83 27.97 6.55
CA GLY A 68 3.55 29.19 6.17
C GLY A 68 5.07 29.08 6.25
N ARG A 69 5.61 27.92 6.65
CA ARG A 69 7.05 27.66 6.80
C ARG A 69 7.56 26.62 5.80
N TYR A 70 8.83 26.73 5.43
CA TYR A 70 9.52 25.74 4.59
C TYR A 70 10.13 24.60 5.43
N GLY A 71 10.44 24.88 6.70
CA GLY A 71 10.95 23.88 7.64
C GLY A 71 12.48 23.78 7.67
N SER A 72 12.97 22.67 8.24
CA SER A 72 14.40 22.34 8.22
C SER A 72 14.83 21.87 6.84
N THR A 73 16.06 22.22 6.47
CA THR A 73 16.67 21.78 5.21
C THR A 73 17.72 20.72 5.47
N HIS A 74 17.88 19.78 4.54
CA HIS A 74 18.96 18.81 4.57
C HIS A 74 20.31 19.54 4.49
N PRO A 75 21.31 19.17 5.31
CA PRO A 75 22.59 19.89 5.37
C PRO A 75 23.34 19.90 4.03
N ASP A 76 23.29 18.80 3.27
CA ASP A 76 24.05 18.67 2.03
C ASP A 76 23.35 19.25 0.79
N THR A 77 22.02 19.14 0.70
CA THR A 77 21.27 19.55 -0.50
C THR A 77 20.59 20.91 -0.34
N GLU A 78 20.52 21.44 0.89
CA GLU A 78 19.75 22.62 1.29
C GLU A 78 18.26 22.59 0.90
N GLN A 79 17.72 21.40 0.57
CA GLN A 79 16.31 21.21 0.25
C GLN A 79 15.52 20.95 1.54
N GLY A 80 14.31 21.49 1.64
CA GLY A 80 13.44 21.28 2.80
C GLY A 80 13.02 19.82 2.92
N TYR A 81 13.07 19.25 4.14
CA TYR A 81 12.69 17.85 4.36
C TYR A 81 11.26 17.56 3.88
N THR A 82 10.31 18.46 4.16
CA THR A 82 8.91 18.33 3.70
C THR A 82 8.79 18.33 2.17
N GLU A 83 9.64 19.08 1.47
CA GLU A 83 9.68 19.07 0.01
C GLU A 83 10.32 17.78 -0.53
N MET A 84 11.40 17.31 0.09
CA MET A 84 12.03 16.04 -0.26
C MET A 84 11.05 14.87 -0.07
N GLU A 85 10.33 14.84 1.06
CA GLU A 85 9.27 13.88 1.37
C GLU A 85 8.18 13.85 0.29
N TYR A 86 7.71 15.04 -0.11
CA TYR A 86 6.70 15.17 -1.16
C TYR A 86 7.21 14.65 -2.50
N ASP A 87 8.42 15.03 -2.89
CA ASP A 87 9.01 14.60 -4.16
C ASP A 87 9.22 13.09 -4.19
N TYR A 88 9.68 12.51 -3.07
CA TYR A 88 9.83 11.07 -2.93
C TYR A 88 8.49 10.34 -3.10
N ALA A 89 7.45 10.73 -2.34
CA ALA A 89 6.13 10.12 -2.42
C ALA A 89 5.51 10.22 -3.82
N VAL A 90 5.67 11.36 -4.49
CA VAL A 90 5.22 11.54 -5.88
C VAL A 90 6.00 10.65 -6.85
N SER A 91 7.32 10.56 -6.69
CA SER A 91 8.18 9.78 -7.59
C SER A 91 7.97 8.27 -7.47
N THR A 92 7.62 7.78 -6.27
CA THR A 92 7.33 6.36 -6.02
C THR A 92 5.88 5.97 -6.34
N GLY A 93 5.06 6.93 -6.80
CA GLY A 93 3.66 6.68 -7.16
C GLY A 93 2.76 6.42 -5.95
N LYS A 94 3.16 6.87 -4.75
CA LYS A 94 2.37 6.73 -3.53
C LYS A 94 1.06 7.51 -3.68
N PRO A 95 -0.12 6.90 -3.43
CA PRO A 95 -1.37 7.64 -3.36
C PRO A 95 -1.27 8.74 -2.31
N TYR A 96 -1.63 9.96 -2.69
CA TYR A 96 -1.41 11.10 -1.81
C TYR A 96 -2.45 12.20 -1.93
N PHE A 97 -2.52 13.05 -0.90
CA PHE A 97 -3.29 14.28 -0.92
C PHE A 97 -2.60 15.37 -0.09
N ALA A 98 -2.92 16.62 -0.39
CA ALA A 98 -2.36 17.78 0.30
C ALA A 98 -3.46 18.68 0.83
N VAL A 99 -3.25 19.25 2.02
CA VAL A 99 -4.10 20.25 2.66
C VAL A 99 -3.25 21.50 2.91
N VAL A 100 -3.58 22.61 2.27
CA VAL A 100 -2.75 23.81 2.20
C VAL A 100 -3.40 24.97 2.96
N ILE A 101 -2.63 25.71 3.75
CA ILE A 101 -3.15 26.85 4.50
C ILE A 101 -3.67 27.94 3.54
N GLN A 102 -4.84 28.50 3.83
CA GLN A 102 -5.37 29.65 3.08
C GLN A 102 -4.55 30.91 3.36
N ASP A 103 -4.33 31.74 2.34
CA ASP A 103 -3.55 32.98 2.48
C ASP A 103 -4.14 33.91 3.54
N LYS A 104 -5.48 34.03 3.59
CA LYS A 104 -6.19 34.83 4.61
C LYS A 104 -5.91 34.33 6.02
N THR A 105 -5.93 33.02 6.23
CA THR A 105 -5.64 32.40 7.53
C THR A 105 -4.18 32.62 7.92
N LEU A 106 -3.25 32.50 6.96
CA LEU A 106 -1.84 32.79 7.20
C LEU A 106 -1.65 34.25 7.64
N ASP A 107 -2.30 35.21 6.97
CA ASP A 107 -2.26 36.62 7.36
C ASP A 107 -2.80 36.86 8.78
N GLU A 108 -3.84 36.14 9.19
CA GLU A 108 -4.40 36.18 10.55
C GLU A 108 -3.46 35.56 11.59
N TRP A 109 -2.81 34.45 11.25
CA TRP A 109 -1.80 33.84 12.11
C TRP A 109 -0.60 34.76 12.30
N VAL A 110 -0.18 35.49 11.28
CA VAL A 110 0.90 36.48 11.40
C VAL A 110 0.54 37.58 12.40
N LYS A 111 -0.72 38.01 12.44
CA LYS A 111 -1.19 39.04 13.38
C LYS A 111 -1.26 38.52 14.82
N THR A 112 -1.60 37.24 15.02
CA THR A 112 -1.88 36.66 16.33
C THR A 112 -0.69 35.91 16.94
N ARG A 113 0.02 35.13 16.13
CA ARG A 113 1.18 34.30 16.49
C ARG A 113 2.52 34.94 16.12
N GLY A 114 2.50 36.09 15.42
CA GLY A 114 3.71 36.81 15.00
C GLY A 114 4.37 36.20 13.77
N LYS A 115 5.65 36.54 13.54
CA LYS A 115 6.39 36.11 12.34
C LYS A 115 6.86 34.65 12.40
N ASP A 116 6.66 33.95 13.51
CA ASP A 116 7.13 32.58 13.70
C ASP A 116 6.41 31.55 12.82
N VAL A 117 5.25 31.91 12.26
CA VAL A 117 4.49 31.11 11.30
C VAL A 117 4.88 31.37 9.84
N LEU A 118 5.78 32.34 9.58
CA LEU A 118 6.25 32.68 8.25
C LEU A 118 7.65 32.16 7.99
N GLU A 119 7.89 31.74 6.75
CA GLU A 119 9.23 31.47 6.27
C GLU A 119 9.98 32.77 6.00
N LEU A 120 11.05 33.00 6.76
CA LEU A 120 11.92 34.17 6.61
C LEU A 120 13.26 33.84 5.97
N LYS A 121 13.71 32.58 6.05
CA LYS A 121 15.04 32.17 5.56
C LYS A 121 14.99 31.79 4.08
N ASN A 122 13.96 31.04 3.69
CA ASN A 122 13.84 30.47 2.34
C ASN A 122 12.48 30.78 1.67
N PRO A 123 12.04 32.05 1.57
CA PRO A 123 10.71 32.38 1.06
C PRO A 123 10.50 31.95 -0.40
N THR A 124 11.53 32.07 -1.24
CA THR A 124 11.47 31.66 -2.65
C THR A 124 11.33 30.15 -2.83
N LYS A 125 12.00 29.35 -1.98
CA LYS A 125 11.86 27.89 -1.99
C LYS A 125 10.44 27.47 -1.54
N LEU A 126 9.91 28.11 -0.50
CA LEU A 126 8.52 27.87 -0.07
C LEU A 126 7.51 28.20 -1.16
N GLU A 127 7.65 29.34 -1.83
CA GLU A 127 6.74 29.75 -2.90
C GLU A 127 6.78 28.75 -4.07
N ALA A 128 7.97 28.33 -4.48
CA ALA A 128 8.15 27.32 -5.51
C ALA A 128 7.51 25.98 -5.10
N PHE A 129 7.72 25.56 -3.85
CA PHE A 129 7.12 24.33 -3.33
C PHE A 129 5.60 24.41 -3.26
N ARG A 130 5.04 25.53 -2.75
CA ARG A 130 3.59 25.78 -2.72
C ARG A 130 3.00 25.71 -4.13
N LYS A 131 3.65 26.33 -5.12
CA LYS A 131 3.22 26.26 -6.52
C LYS A 131 3.28 24.83 -7.07
N LYS A 132 4.32 24.06 -6.73
CA LYS A 132 4.45 22.65 -7.10
C LYS A 132 3.29 21.82 -6.52
N VAL A 133 2.98 21.99 -5.24
CA VAL A 133 1.88 21.28 -4.56
C VAL A 133 0.53 21.66 -5.19
N LEU A 134 0.28 22.95 -5.40
CA LEU A 134 -0.96 23.48 -5.99
C LEU A 134 -1.11 23.23 -7.49
N SER A 135 -0.10 22.66 -8.16
CA SER A 135 -0.23 22.21 -9.55
C SER A 135 -1.21 21.03 -9.71
N ARG A 136 -1.57 20.39 -8.59
CA ARG A 136 -2.58 19.33 -8.50
C ARG A 136 -3.67 19.71 -7.51
N ILE A 137 -4.82 19.04 -7.61
CA ILE A 137 -5.97 19.26 -6.73
C ILE A 137 -5.52 19.06 -5.28
N SER A 138 -5.67 20.12 -4.48
CA SER A 138 -5.32 20.17 -3.06
C SER A 138 -6.51 20.73 -2.30
N SER A 139 -6.71 20.24 -1.08
CA SER A 139 -7.68 20.82 -0.14
C SER A 139 -7.05 22.04 0.55
N PHE A 140 -7.87 22.89 1.14
CA PHE A 140 -7.40 24.06 1.89
C PHE A 140 -7.90 24.01 3.33
N PHE A 141 -7.15 24.59 4.25
CA PHE A 141 -7.55 24.72 5.64
C PHE A 141 -7.43 26.15 6.16
N SER A 142 -8.39 26.51 7.01
CA SER A 142 -8.42 27.73 7.81
C SER A 142 -8.35 27.42 9.31
N ASP A 143 -8.78 26.22 9.71
CA ASP A 143 -8.66 25.71 11.07
C ASP A 143 -8.40 24.19 11.10
N SER A 144 -8.24 23.65 12.31
CA SER A 144 -8.05 22.22 12.53
C SER A 144 -9.25 21.34 12.12
N LYS A 145 -10.46 21.89 11.95
CA LYS A 145 -11.64 21.12 11.52
C LYS A 145 -11.57 20.83 10.02
N ASP A 146 -11.11 21.78 9.23
CA ASP A 146 -10.91 21.61 7.79
C ASP A 146 -9.94 20.46 7.49
N ILE A 147 -8.88 20.31 8.29
CA ILE A 147 -7.94 19.18 8.17
C ILE A 147 -8.64 17.85 8.44
N LYS A 148 -9.44 17.76 9.50
CA LYS A 148 -10.20 16.56 9.84
C LYS A 148 -11.20 16.21 8.74
N LEU A 149 -11.89 17.22 8.20
CA LEU A 149 -12.83 17.06 7.11
C LEU A 149 -12.14 16.54 5.86
N ALA A 150 -11.03 17.16 5.45
CA ALA A 150 -10.25 16.73 4.28
C ALA A 150 -9.81 15.26 4.38
N ILE A 151 -9.41 14.81 5.58
CA ILE A 151 -9.05 13.40 5.84
C ILE A 151 -10.26 12.48 5.66
N HIS A 152 -11.39 12.80 6.30
CA HIS A 152 -12.59 11.98 6.25
C HIS A 152 -13.22 11.90 4.85
N GLU A 153 -13.05 12.93 4.02
CA GLU A 153 -13.50 12.94 2.63
C GLU A 153 -12.54 12.21 1.69
N THR A 154 -11.22 12.41 1.87
CA THR A 154 -10.23 11.96 0.88
C THR A 154 -9.84 10.49 1.04
N ILE A 155 -9.71 9.99 2.27
CA ILE A 155 -9.28 8.60 2.49
C ILE A 155 -10.23 7.58 1.83
N PRO A 156 -11.57 7.68 2.01
CA PRO A 156 -12.49 6.74 1.35
C PRO A 156 -12.38 6.76 -0.18
N VAL A 157 -12.16 7.94 -0.78
CA VAL A 157 -11.98 8.09 -2.23
C VAL A 157 -10.69 7.40 -2.69
N LEU A 158 -9.58 7.60 -1.97
CA LEU A 158 -8.32 6.93 -2.28
C LEU A 158 -8.43 5.41 -2.11
N GLN A 159 -9.12 4.95 -1.07
CA GLN A 159 -9.34 3.52 -0.81
C GLN A 159 -10.18 2.86 -1.91
N GLN A 160 -11.14 3.57 -2.51
CA GLN A 160 -11.94 3.06 -3.63
C GLN A 160 -11.15 3.07 -4.95
N ARG A 161 -10.32 4.09 -5.17
CA ARG A 161 -9.57 4.27 -6.42
C ARG A 161 -8.33 3.40 -6.51
N HIS A 162 -7.72 3.06 -5.37
CA HIS A 162 -6.46 2.34 -5.31
C HIS A 162 -6.65 1.01 -4.58
N ASN A 163 -6.01 -0.05 -5.07
CA ASN A 163 -5.95 -1.33 -4.37
C ASN A 163 -4.86 -1.30 -3.29
N LEU A 164 -5.17 -0.68 -2.15
CA LEU A 164 -4.25 -0.54 -1.03
C LEU A 164 -4.11 -1.84 -0.23
N SER A 165 -2.89 -2.13 0.23
CA SER A 165 -2.58 -3.34 0.99
C SER A 165 -3.24 -3.30 2.36
N GLY A 166 -2.93 -2.26 3.14
CA GLY A 166 -3.41 -2.07 4.51
C GLY A 166 -2.94 -3.14 5.50
N TRP A 167 -3.22 -2.87 6.76
CA TRP A 167 -2.99 -3.74 7.89
C TRP A 167 -4.26 -4.54 8.21
N ILE A 168 -4.07 -5.82 8.55
CA ILE A 168 -5.13 -6.69 9.06
C ILE A 168 -4.73 -7.20 10.45
N SER A 169 -5.73 -7.51 11.28
CA SER A 169 -5.48 -8.12 12.57
C SER A 169 -4.80 -9.49 12.39
N GLY A 170 -3.81 -9.81 13.21
CA GLY A 170 -3.19 -11.14 13.22
C GLY A 170 -4.19 -12.26 13.52
N ALA A 171 -5.31 -11.97 14.18
CA ALA A 171 -6.41 -12.93 14.38
C ALA A 171 -7.21 -13.21 13.09
N GLU A 172 -7.24 -12.26 12.15
CA GLU A 172 -7.86 -12.41 10.84
C GLU A 172 -6.88 -12.96 9.79
N PHE A 173 -5.59 -12.95 10.10
CA PHE A 173 -4.56 -13.56 9.28
C PHE A 173 -4.72 -15.08 9.31
N THR A 174 -5.29 -15.63 8.25
CA THR A 174 -5.23 -17.07 8.00
C THR A 174 -3.91 -17.36 7.34
N ASP A 175 -3.06 -18.18 7.97
CA ASP A 175 -1.82 -18.64 7.33
C ASP A 175 -2.20 -19.53 6.14
N THR A 176 -2.19 -18.95 4.94
CA THR A 176 -2.51 -19.66 3.71
C THR A 176 -1.29 -20.39 3.14
N LYS A 177 -0.10 -20.27 3.72
CA LYS A 177 1.10 -20.97 3.20
C LYS A 177 0.91 -22.48 3.10
N PRO A 178 0.39 -23.19 4.13
CA PRO A 178 0.16 -24.62 4.02
C PRO A 178 -0.78 -25.00 2.89
N LEU A 179 -1.80 -24.17 2.63
CA LEU A 179 -2.74 -24.38 1.51
C LEU A 179 -2.09 -24.11 0.16
N VAL A 180 -1.23 -23.10 0.06
CA VAL A 180 -0.48 -22.78 -1.17
C VAL A 180 0.56 -23.85 -1.48
N ASP A 181 1.24 -24.37 -0.46
CA ASP A 181 2.20 -25.47 -0.58
C ASP A 181 1.48 -26.75 -1.04
N GLU A 182 0.33 -27.07 -0.42
CA GLU A 182 -0.49 -28.22 -0.82
C GLU A 182 -1.05 -28.07 -2.25
N LEU A 183 -1.51 -26.86 -2.64
CA LEU A 183 -1.93 -26.58 -4.01
C LEU A 183 -0.79 -26.75 -5.03
N SER A 184 0.42 -26.35 -4.65
CA SER A 184 1.61 -26.48 -5.51
C SER A 184 1.96 -27.96 -5.70
N LYS A 185 1.96 -28.73 -4.61
CA LYS A 185 2.19 -30.18 -4.62
C LYS A 185 1.11 -30.92 -5.42
N LEU A 186 -0.16 -30.65 -5.17
CA LEU A 186 -1.28 -31.21 -5.94
C LEU A 186 -1.18 -30.82 -7.42
N GLY A 187 -0.73 -29.61 -7.73
CA GLY A 187 -0.47 -29.17 -9.10
C GLY A 187 0.63 -29.98 -9.79
N GLU A 188 1.69 -30.34 -9.07
CA GLU A 188 2.74 -31.24 -9.56
C GLU A 188 2.25 -32.66 -9.78
N GLU A 189 1.53 -33.22 -8.80
CA GLU A 189 0.94 -34.55 -8.89
C GLU A 189 -0.05 -34.64 -10.07
N ASN A 190 -0.91 -33.64 -10.25
CA ASN A 190 -1.86 -33.60 -11.36
C ASN A 190 -1.14 -33.54 -12.72
N ARG A 191 -0.03 -32.79 -12.82
CA ARG A 191 0.81 -32.78 -14.03
C ARG A 191 1.44 -34.15 -14.30
N ALA A 192 1.95 -34.81 -13.27
CA ALA A 192 2.55 -36.14 -13.38
C ALA A 192 1.51 -37.19 -13.82
N LEU A 193 0.36 -37.25 -13.14
CA LEU A 193 -0.74 -38.17 -13.46
C LEU A 193 -1.29 -37.94 -14.87
N ARG A 194 -1.43 -36.69 -15.31
CA ARG A 194 -1.86 -36.39 -16.70
C ARG A 194 -0.86 -36.90 -17.73
N LYS A 195 0.44 -36.83 -17.44
CA LYS A 195 1.50 -37.34 -18.32
C LYS A 195 1.46 -38.87 -18.39
N GLU A 196 1.32 -39.53 -17.25
CA GLU A 196 1.22 -40.99 -17.16
C GLU A 196 -0.04 -41.50 -17.88
N ALA A 197 -1.20 -40.86 -17.65
CA ALA A 197 -2.44 -41.19 -18.35
C ALA A 197 -2.32 -41.04 -19.88
N LEU A 198 -1.55 -40.05 -20.36
CA LEU A 198 -1.30 -39.87 -21.79
C LEU A 198 -0.38 -40.97 -22.34
N GLN A 199 0.64 -41.37 -21.59
CA GLN A 199 1.55 -42.46 -21.96
C GLN A 199 0.80 -43.80 -22.04
N LEU A 200 0.05 -44.15 -20.99
CA LEU A 200 -0.74 -45.39 -20.96
C LEU A 200 -1.78 -45.43 -22.09
N LYS A 201 -2.45 -44.31 -22.40
CA LYS A 201 -3.36 -44.24 -23.56
C LYS A 201 -2.62 -44.49 -24.88
N SER A 202 -1.45 -43.91 -25.07
CA SER A 202 -0.62 -44.13 -26.27
C SER A 202 -0.18 -45.60 -26.39
N GLU A 203 0.21 -46.22 -25.29
CA GLU A 203 0.60 -47.63 -25.24
C GLU A 203 -0.58 -48.58 -25.51
N LEU A 204 -1.76 -48.25 -24.98
CA LEU A 204 -3.00 -48.99 -25.22
C LEU A 204 -3.36 -48.97 -26.71
N GLU A 205 -3.33 -47.79 -27.34
CA GLU A 205 -3.63 -47.64 -28.77
C GLU A 205 -2.60 -48.38 -29.65
N LYS A 206 -1.31 -48.35 -29.30
CA LYS A 206 -0.29 -49.16 -29.99
C LYS A 206 -0.52 -50.66 -29.84
N SER A 207 -0.99 -51.09 -28.66
CA SER A 207 -1.26 -52.51 -28.38
C SER A 207 -2.51 -52.99 -29.13
N LYS A 208 -3.58 -52.19 -29.17
CA LYS A 208 -4.76 -52.43 -30.02
C LYS A 208 -4.38 -52.57 -31.50
N ALA A 209 -3.57 -51.64 -32.01
CA ALA A 209 -3.13 -51.67 -33.39
C ALA A 209 -2.26 -52.90 -33.74
N LYS A 210 -1.56 -53.48 -32.76
CA LYS A 210 -0.74 -54.70 -32.93
C LYS A 210 -1.56 -55.99 -32.87
N LEU A 211 -2.58 -56.07 -32.01
CA LEU A 211 -3.38 -57.27 -31.82
C LEU A 211 -4.50 -57.41 -32.86
N GLY A 212 -4.94 -56.30 -33.48
CA GLY A 212 -6.16 -56.26 -34.27
C GLY A 212 -7.39 -56.01 -33.38
N GLU A 213 -8.36 -55.24 -33.88
CA GLU A 213 -9.50 -54.76 -33.06
C GLU A 213 -10.39 -55.91 -32.52
N GLU A 214 -10.58 -56.97 -33.30
CA GLU A 214 -11.41 -58.12 -32.92
C GLU A 214 -10.74 -58.96 -31.81
N ASP A 215 -9.48 -59.34 -31.99
CA ASP A 215 -8.73 -60.13 -31.00
C ASP A 215 -8.53 -59.36 -29.68
N PHE A 216 -8.33 -58.04 -29.74
CA PHE A 216 -8.23 -57.20 -28.54
C PHE A 216 -9.57 -57.13 -27.79
N SER A 217 -10.69 -57.06 -28.51
CA SER A 217 -12.04 -57.04 -27.92
C SER A 217 -12.37 -58.35 -27.23
N GLU A 218 -12.03 -59.50 -27.83
CA GLU A 218 -12.24 -60.80 -27.20
C GLU A 218 -11.42 -60.97 -25.91
N LEU A 219 -10.14 -60.56 -25.94
CA LEU A 219 -9.25 -60.66 -24.78
C LEU A 219 -9.73 -59.78 -23.61
N ASN A 220 -10.24 -58.58 -23.90
CA ASN A 220 -10.73 -57.66 -22.89
C ASN A 220 -12.02 -58.18 -22.22
N ASN A 221 -12.95 -58.75 -23.00
CA ASN A 221 -14.14 -59.42 -22.47
C ASN A 221 -13.78 -60.61 -21.56
N LEU A 222 -12.72 -61.35 -21.89
CA LEU A 222 -12.25 -62.49 -21.10
C LEU A 222 -11.64 -62.02 -19.77
N LEU A 223 -10.89 -60.92 -19.78
CA LEU A 223 -10.32 -60.28 -18.59
C LEU A 223 -11.40 -59.71 -17.65
N GLU A 224 -12.44 -59.06 -18.19
CA GLU A 224 -13.56 -58.56 -17.39
C GLU A 224 -14.29 -59.70 -16.65
N ARG A 225 -14.57 -60.82 -17.35
CA ARG A 225 -15.19 -62.00 -16.72
C ARG A 225 -14.32 -62.61 -15.62
N VAL A 226 -13.00 -62.61 -15.77
CA VAL A 226 -12.07 -63.11 -14.73
C VAL A 226 -12.03 -62.14 -13.53
N GLY A 227 -12.06 -60.83 -13.77
CA GLY A 227 -12.08 -59.82 -12.71
C GLY A 227 -13.38 -59.81 -11.89
N GLU A 228 -14.51 -60.15 -12.51
CA GLU A 228 -15.78 -60.36 -11.80
C GLU A 228 -15.75 -61.64 -10.95
N LEU A 229 -15.16 -62.72 -11.46
CA LEU A 229 -14.99 -63.98 -10.73
C LEU A 229 -14.04 -63.87 -9.53
N SER A 230 -13.06 -62.96 -9.54
CA SER A 230 -12.12 -62.76 -8.42
C SER A 230 -12.66 -61.86 -7.31
N ARG A 231 -13.82 -61.23 -7.52
CA ARG A 231 -14.49 -60.34 -6.53
C ARG A 231 -15.67 -61.02 -5.83
N ALA A 232 -16.05 -62.23 -6.25
CA ALA A 232 -17.03 -63.09 -5.59
C ALA A 232 -16.35 -64.00 -4.55
#